data_AF-A0A269PAE9-F1
#
_entry.id   AF-A0A269PAE9-F1
#
_cell.length_a   1.000
_cell.length_b   1.000
_cell.length_c   1.000
_cell.angle_alpha   90.00
_cell.angle_beta   90.00
_cell.angle_gamma   90.00
#
_symmetry.space_group_name_H-M   'P 1'
#
loop_
_entity.id
_entity.type
_entity.pdbx_description
1 polymer ?
#
loop_
_entity_poly.entity_id
_entity_poly.type
_entity_poly.pdbx_seq_one_letter_code
_entity_poly.pdbx_strand_id
1 'polypeptide(L)'
;MIILVKTKSQGKQVKSDISNYITKRLKLIINESKSRVGPVSGSKFLGFTFHYGQVQIHDNALKLFKEKVRKLINRNWGISMTRQIHKLTQFLRGWGYY
;
A
#
# COMPACT_ATOMS: atom_id res chain seq x y z
N MET A 1 -0.87 -8.69 5.26
CA MET A 1 0.27 -9.15 6.08
C MET A 1 1.46 -9.43 5.18
N ILE A 2 2.68 -9.07 5.59
CA ILE A 2 3.91 -9.50 4.93
C ILE A 2 4.64 -10.47 5.85
N ILE A 3 5.21 -11.53 5.27
CA ILE A 3 6.07 -12.48 5.97
C ILE A 3 7.39 -12.52 5.21
N LEU A 4 8.49 -12.23 5.89
CA LEU A 4 9.82 -12.26 5.31
C LEU A 4 10.50 -13.57 5.68
N VAL A 5 11.06 -14.25 4.68
CA VAL A 5 11.73 -15.54 4.81
C VAL A 5 13.04 -15.52 4.06
N LYS A 6 14.00 -16.36 4.48
CA LYS A 6 15.34 -16.41 3.87
C LYS A 6 15.30 -17.03 2.47
N THR A 7 14.44 -18.01 2.23
CA THR A 7 14.40 -18.75 0.96
C THR A 7 12.99 -18.87 0.38
N LYS A 8 12.91 -18.99 -0.95
CA LYS A 8 11.63 -19.21 -1.66
C LYS A 8 10.94 -20.50 -1.24
N SER A 9 11.72 -21.56 -0.94
CA SER A 9 11.19 -22.85 -0.48
C SER A 9 10.45 -22.70 0.86
N GLN A 10 11.10 -22.05 1.84
CA GLN A 10 10.48 -21.73 3.13
C GLN A 10 9.22 -20.86 2.96
N GLY A 11 9.24 -19.90 2.03
CA GLY A 11 8.07 -19.06 1.74
C GLY A 11 6.86 -19.85 1.23
N LYS A 12 7.08 -20.86 0.39
CA LYS A 12 6.02 -21.76 -0.07
C LYS A 12 5.46 -22.61 1.07
N GLN A 13 6.34 -23.15 1.92
CA GLN A 13 5.94 -23.94 3.08
C GLN A 13 5.08 -23.10 4.04
N VAL A 14 5.57 -21.92 4.42
CA VAL A 14 4.85 -20.99 5.30
C VAL A 14 3.52 -20.54 4.69
N LYS A 15 3.46 -20.29 3.38
CA LYS A 15 2.18 -20.00 2.70
C LYS A 15 1.19 -21.15 2.87
N SER A 16 1.63 -22.40 2.67
CA SER A 16 0.78 -23.58 2.82
C SER A 16 0.26 -23.74 4.25
N ASP A 17 1.14 -23.61 5.24
CA ASP A 17 0.81 -23.81 6.65
C ASP A 17 -0.19 -22.76 7.15
N ILE A 18 0.03 -21.49 6.82
CA ILE A 18 -0.87 -20.40 7.17
C ILE A 18 -2.19 -20.52 6.42
N SER A 19 -2.15 -20.88 5.13
CA SER A 19 -3.38 -21.09 4.37
C SER A 19 -4.24 -22.19 5.00
N ASN A 20 -3.63 -23.31 5.40
CA ASN A 20 -4.32 -24.39 6.08
C ASN A 20 -4.92 -23.94 7.42
N TYR A 21 -4.18 -23.16 8.20
CA TYR A 21 -4.66 -22.64 9.49
C TYR A 21 -5.87 -21.71 9.30
N ILE A 22 -5.78 -20.74 8.38
CA ILE A 22 -6.86 -19.77 8.12
C ILE A 22 -8.12 -20.48 7.62
N THR A 23 -8.00 -21.42 6.69
CA THR A 23 -9.16 -22.11 6.11
C THR A 23 -9.75 -23.14 7.08
N LYS A 24 -8.92 -23.93 7.78
CA LYS A 24 -9.42 -25.05 8.62
C LYS A 24 -9.79 -24.63 10.03
N ARG A 25 -9.04 -23.72 10.66
CA ARG A 25 -9.28 -23.30 12.05
C ARG A 25 -10.16 -22.06 12.12
N LEU A 26 -9.83 -21.03 11.35
CA LEU A 26 -10.56 -19.76 11.36
C LEU A 26 -11.76 -19.74 10.41
N LYS A 27 -11.85 -20.71 9.48
CA LYS A 27 -12.92 -20.84 8.47
C LYS A 27 -13.06 -19.59 7.57
N LEU A 28 -11.94 -18.91 7.29
CA LEU A 28 -11.91 -17.74 6.43
C LEU A 28 -11.48 -18.11 5.01
N ILE A 29 -11.96 -17.35 4.02
CA ILE A 29 -11.60 -17.51 2.61
C ILE A 29 -10.32 -16.73 2.31
N ILE A 30 -9.37 -17.39 1.67
CA ILE A 30 -8.10 -16.78 1.28
C ILE A 30 -8.22 -16.17 -0.11
N ASN A 31 -7.73 -14.94 -0.25
CA ASN A 31 -7.60 -14.33 -1.56
C ASN A 31 -6.27 -14.72 -2.22
N GLU A 32 -6.27 -15.83 -2.95
CA GLU A 32 -5.12 -16.38 -3.69
C GLU A 32 -4.50 -15.37 -4.67
N SER A 33 -5.33 -14.51 -5.30
CA SER A 33 -4.84 -13.51 -6.25
C SER A 33 -3.96 -12.42 -5.61
N LYS A 34 -4.14 -12.17 -4.31
CA LYS A 34 -3.36 -11.18 -3.54
C LYS A 34 -2.21 -11.83 -2.75
N SER A 35 -2.28 -13.13 -2.51
CA SER A 35 -1.34 -13.87 -1.67
C SER A 35 -0.27 -14.58 -2.50
N ARG A 36 0.89 -13.95 -2.65
CA ARG A 36 2.01 -14.47 -3.44
C ARG A 36 3.30 -14.64 -2.63
N VAL A 37 4.12 -15.62 -3.03
CA VAL A 37 5.52 -15.77 -2.58
C VAL A 37 6.41 -15.18 -3.67
N GLY A 38 7.21 -14.19 -3.33
CA GLY A 38 8.07 -13.51 -4.30
C GLY A 38 9.12 -12.64 -3.62
N PRO A 39 9.98 -11.98 -4.42
CA PRO A 39 10.99 -11.07 -3.88
C PRO A 39 10.33 -9.90 -3.15
N VAL A 40 11.03 -9.41 -2.13
CA VAL A 40 10.58 -8.25 -1.33
C VAL A 40 10.46 -7.00 -2.21
N SER A 41 11.31 -6.89 -3.24
CA SER A 41 11.41 -5.71 -4.11
C SER A 41 10.15 -5.37 -4.91
N GLY A 42 9.28 -6.34 -5.17
CA GLY A 42 8.01 -6.11 -5.86
C GLY A 42 6.81 -5.99 -4.94
N SER A 43 7.00 -6.09 -3.62
CA SER A 43 5.89 -6.25 -2.67
C SER A 43 5.35 -4.91 -2.22
N LYS A 44 4.03 -4.72 -2.36
CA LYS A 44 3.31 -3.54 -1.86
C LYS A 44 2.78 -3.79 -0.45
N PHE A 45 3.09 -2.91 0.49
CA PHE A 45 2.53 -2.96 1.84
C PHE A 45 2.24 -1.56 2.37
N LEU A 46 0.99 -1.31 2.77
CA LEU A 46 0.51 -0.03 3.32
C LEU A 46 0.83 1.23 2.49
N GLY A 47 1.07 1.07 1.19
CA GLY A 47 1.44 2.18 0.30
C GLY A 47 2.94 2.30 0.05
N PHE A 48 3.75 1.46 0.67
CA PHE A 48 5.19 1.36 0.49
C PHE A 48 5.56 0.14 -0.36
N THR A 49 6.74 0.23 -0.96
CA THR A 49 7.46 -0.86 -1.62
C THR A 49 8.88 -0.91 -1.05
N PHE A 50 9.56 -2.02 -1.26
CA PHE A 50 10.97 -2.14 -0.93
C PHE A 50 11.74 -2.12 -2.23
N HIS A 51 12.85 -1.41 -2.32
CA HIS A 51 13.67 -1.41 -3.52
C HIS A 51 15.11 -1.16 -3.11
N TYR A 52 16.03 -2.03 -3.56
CA TYR A 52 17.45 -2.00 -3.15
C TYR A 52 17.68 -1.85 -1.64
N GLY A 53 16.88 -2.52 -0.81
CA GLY A 53 17.01 -2.48 0.66
C GLY A 53 16.45 -1.21 1.31
N GLN A 54 15.84 -0.30 0.54
CA GLN A 54 15.21 0.91 1.05
C GLN A 54 13.68 0.80 1.01
N VAL A 55 13.02 1.44 1.97
CA VAL A 55 11.57 1.64 1.95
C VAL A 55 11.26 2.84 1.06
N GLN A 56 10.46 2.63 0.03
CA GLN A 56 10.06 3.65 -0.93
C GLN A 56 8.53 3.74 -1.02
N ILE A 57 8.00 4.89 -1.43
CA ILE A 57 6.56 5.02 -1.70
C ILE A 57 6.24 4.22 -2.96
N HIS A 58 5.25 3.34 -2.88
CA HIS A 58 4.82 2.54 -4.03
C HIS A 58 4.15 3.43 -5.09
N ASP A 59 4.40 3.19 -6.37
CA ASP A 59 3.90 3.99 -7.50
C ASP A 59 2.38 4.24 -7.44
N ASN A 60 1.59 3.20 -7.16
CA ASN A 60 0.14 3.34 -6.94
C ASN A 60 -0.23 4.34 -5.83
N ALA A 61 0.49 4.36 -4.71
CA ALA A 61 0.24 5.33 -3.64
C ALA A 61 0.61 6.75 -4.10
N LEU A 62 1.74 6.89 -4.79
CA LEU A 62 2.16 8.16 -5.39
C LEU A 62 1.16 8.67 -6.45
N LYS A 63 0.59 7.77 -7.27
CA LYS A 63 -0.45 8.09 -8.26
C LYS A 63 -1.72 8.61 -7.58
N LEU A 64 -2.20 7.90 -6.55
CA LEU A 64 -3.36 8.33 -5.76
C LEU A 64 -3.14 9.67 -5.07
N PHE A 65 -1.93 9.89 -4.55
CA PHE A 65 -1.53 11.19 -4.00
C PHE A 65 -1.63 12.30 -5.05
N LYS A 66 -1.00 12.11 -6.22
CA LYS A 66 -1.05 13.08 -7.34
C LYS A 66 -2.48 13.33 -7.81
N GLU A 67 -3.32 12.32 -7.89
CA GLU A 67 -4.74 12.45 -8.25
C GLU A 67 -5.52 13.27 -7.22
N LYS A 68 -5.32 13.03 -5.92
CA LYS A 68 -5.93 13.83 -4.85
C LYS A 68 -5.48 15.28 -4.92
N VAL A 69 -4.18 15.53 -5.09
CA VAL A 69 -3.64 16.89 -5.24
C VAL A 69 -4.25 17.59 -6.45
N ARG A 70 -4.36 16.92 -7.61
CA ARG A 70 -5.01 17.51 -8.80
C ARG A 70 -6.48 17.87 -8.55
N LYS A 71 -7.23 17.00 -7.86
CA LYS A 71 -8.62 17.30 -7.47
C LYS A 71 -8.69 18.51 -6.54
N LEU A 72 -7.75 18.61 -5.60
CA LEU A 72 -7.68 19.73 -4.67
C LEU A 72 -7.30 21.06 -5.35
N ILE A 73 -6.52 21.00 -6.43
CA ILE A 73 -6.02 22.19 -7.14
C ILE A 73 -6.96 22.59 -8.31
N ASN A 74 -8.02 21.83 -8.57
CA ASN A 74 -8.89 22.07 -9.72
C ASN A 74 -9.53 23.48 -9.69
N ARG A 75 -9.22 24.28 -10.71
CA ARG A 75 -9.68 25.67 -10.86
C ARG A 75 -11.18 25.80 -11.11
N ASN A 76 -11.86 24.74 -11.55
CA ASN A 76 -13.30 24.75 -11.85
C ASN A 76 -14.17 24.41 -10.62
N TRP A 77 -13.61 24.38 -9.41
CA TRP A 77 -14.32 23.92 -8.22
C TRP A 77 -15.24 24.98 -7.57
N GLY A 78 -15.13 26.26 -7.97
CA GLY A 78 -15.96 27.34 -7.42
C GLY A 78 -15.68 27.66 -5.94
N ILE A 79 -14.48 27.34 -5.45
CA ILE A 79 -14.05 27.60 -4.07
C ILE A 79 -13.03 28.76 -4.05
N SER A 80 -13.04 29.59 -3.01
CA SER A 80 -12.04 30.64 -2.84
C SER A 80 -10.62 30.08 -2.75
N MET A 81 -9.65 30.81 -3.32
CA MET A 81 -8.24 30.42 -3.34
C MET A 81 -7.70 30.12 -1.93
N THR A 82 -8.05 30.95 -0.95
CA THR A 82 -7.64 30.76 0.45
C THR A 82 -8.12 29.42 1.02
N ARG A 83 -9.36 29.03 0.75
CA ARG A 83 -9.92 27.75 1.21
C ARG A 83 -9.31 26.57 0.45
N GLN A 84 -8.96 26.76 -0.82
CA GLN A 84 -8.24 25.76 -1.61
C GLN A 84 -6.83 25.50 -1.06
N ILE A 85 -6.07 26.56 -0.76
CA ILE A 85 -4.75 26.47 -0.13
C ILE A 85 -4.86 25.77 1.22
N HIS A 86 -5.82 26.15 2.06
CA HIS A 86 -6.01 25.53 3.38
C HIS A 86 -6.26 24.01 3.28
N LYS A 87 -7.16 23.57 2.38
CA LYS A 87 -7.43 22.14 2.16
C LYS A 87 -6.19 21.39 1.66
N LEU A 88 -5.44 22.00 0.75
CA LEU A 88 -4.20 21.41 0.26
C LEU A 88 -3.16 21.27 1.38
N THR A 89 -2.96 22.31 2.20
CA THR A 89 -2.03 22.27 3.34
C THR A 89 -2.43 21.20 4.35
N GLN A 90 -3.73 21.06 4.67
CA GLN A 90 -4.22 20.01 5.57
C GLN A 90 -3.91 18.62 5.01
N PHE A 91 -4.18 18.41 3.72
CA PHE A 91 -3.89 17.13 3.05
C PHE A 91 -2.38 16.82 3.02
N LEU A 92 -1.54 17.79 2.67
CA LEU A 92 -0.08 17.62 2.63
C LEU A 92 0.50 17.31 4.01
N ARG A 93 0.05 17.99 5.05
CA ARG A 93 0.44 17.69 6.43
C ARG A 93 0.06 16.26 6.81
N GLY A 94 -1.19 15.87 6.58
CA GLY A 94 -1.65 14.51 6.89
C GLY A 94 -0.89 13.42 6.12
N TRP A 95 -0.48 13.70 4.87
CA TRP A 95 0.33 12.78 4.09
C TRP A 95 1.80 12.74 4.53
N GLY A 96 2.36 13.86 5.00
CA GLY A 96 3.75 13.92 5.47
C GLY A 96 3.97 13.26 6.84
N TYR A 97 2.92 13.12 7.66
CA TYR A 97 2.95 12.37 8.92
C TYR A 97 2.70 10.86 8.75
N TYR A 98 2.50 10.39 7.52
CA TYR A 98 2.24 8.99 7.17
C TYR A 98 3.52 8.30 6.71
#